data_AF-A0A3N5GTM7-F1
#
_entry.id   AF-A0A3N5GTM7-F1
#
_cell.length_a   1.000
_cell.length_b   1.000
_cell.length_c   1.000
_cell.angle_alpha   90.00
_cell.angle_beta   90.00
_cell.angle_gamma   90.00
#
_symmetry.space_group_name_H-M   'P 1'
#
loop_
_entity.id
_entity.type
_entity.pdbx_description
1 polymer ?
#
loop_
_entity_poly.entity_id
_entity_poly.type
_entity_poly.pdbx_seq_one_letter_code
_entity_poly.pdbx_strand_id
1 'polypeptide(L)'
;MSKKRYTSSQVRERFADFLDSAERGEPVLIERRGVRFVLQAVSAKPRRTSRRSVIAFMDRAVASGQWTWNWTAKSVQFARRAGSR
;
A
#
# COMPACT_ATOMS: atom_id res chain seq x y z
N MET A 1 13.43 -15.07 -22.19
CA MET A 1 13.23 -16.05 -21.10
C MET A 1 12.17 -17.05 -21.52
N SER A 2 12.51 -18.34 -21.59
CA SER A 2 11.57 -19.40 -21.99
C SER A 2 10.55 -19.64 -20.87
N LYS A 3 9.25 -19.46 -21.14
CA LYS A 3 8.19 -19.73 -20.17
C LYS A 3 8.08 -21.24 -19.97
N LYS A 4 8.31 -21.72 -18.74
CA LYS A 4 8.16 -23.15 -18.40
C LYS A 4 6.71 -23.57 -18.65
N ARG A 5 6.53 -24.66 -19.41
CA ARG A 5 5.23 -25.22 -19.77
C ARG A 5 4.97 -26.48 -18.97
N TYR A 6 3.76 -26.61 -18.45
CA TYR A 6 3.35 -27.71 -17.60
C TYR A 6 2.04 -28.31 -18.12
N THR A 7 1.86 -29.61 -17.92
CA THR A 7 0.60 -30.27 -18.25
C THR A 7 -0.44 -30.02 -17.15
N SER A 8 -1.72 -30.19 -17.48
CA SER A 8 -2.79 -30.14 -16.48
C SER A 8 -2.65 -31.16 -15.34
N SER A 9 -1.96 -32.29 -15.55
CA SER A 9 -1.75 -33.29 -14.50
C SER A 9 -0.70 -32.82 -13.48
N GLN A 10 0.46 -32.34 -13.97
CA GLN A 10 1.52 -31.79 -13.14
C GLN A 10 1.01 -30.65 -12.25
N VAL A 11 0.20 -29.76 -12.82
CA VAL A 11 -0.38 -28.64 -12.08
C VAL A 11 -1.35 -29.10 -11.00
N ARG A 12 -2.09 -30.19 -11.20
CA ARG A 12 -3.02 -30.71 -10.18
C ARG A 12 -2.29 -31.35 -9.01
N GLU A 13 -1.25 -32.14 -9.28
CA GLU A 13 -0.48 -32.82 -8.25
C GLU A 13 0.23 -31.83 -7.30
N ARG A 14 0.67 -30.68 -7.84
CA ARG A 14 1.51 -29.71 -7.13
C ARG A 14 0.96 -28.30 -7.19
N PHE A 15 -0.37 -28.15 -7.13
CA PHE A 15 -1.02 -26.88 -7.40
C PHE A 15 -0.52 -25.72 -6.53
N ALA A 16 -0.26 -25.99 -5.24
CA ALA A 16 0.30 -25.02 -4.31
C ALA A 16 1.64 -24.44 -4.79
N ASP A 17 2.59 -25.29 -5.19
CA ASP A 17 3.91 -24.86 -5.69
C ASP A 17 3.81 -23.94 -6.92
N PHE A 18 2.80 -24.16 -7.77
CA PHE A 18 2.54 -23.31 -8.94
C PHE A 18 1.92 -21.97 -8.58
N LEU A 19 1.07 -21.92 -7.56
CA LEU A 19 0.58 -20.66 -7.00
C LEU A 19 1.73 -19.85 -6.41
N ASP A 20 2.60 -20.47 -5.61
CA ASP A 20 3.77 -19.80 -5.01
C ASP A 20 4.75 -19.28 -6.08
N SER A 21 4.89 -20.01 -7.19
CA SER A 21 5.70 -19.57 -8.34
C SER A 21 5.05 -18.37 -9.04
N ALA A 22 3.73 -18.42 -9.25
CA ALA A 22 2.98 -17.32 -9.84
C ALA A 22 2.97 -16.06 -8.96
N GLU A 23 2.91 -16.20 -7.63
CA GLU A 23 3.01 -15.10 -6.67
C GLU A 23 4.40 -14.44 -6.66
N ARG A 24 5.46 -15.22 -6.88
CA ARG A 24 6.83 -14.71 -7.06
C ARG A 24 7.07 -14.01 -8.41
N GLY A 25 6.05 -13.95 -9.27
CA GLY A 25 6.13 -13.28 -10.57
C GLY A 25 6.64 -14.18 -11.69
N GLU A 26 6.70 -15.50 -11.48
CA GLU A 26 7.01 -16.46 -12.55
C GLU A 26 5.70 -16.95 -13.21
N PRO A 27 5.33 -16.45 -14.41
CA PRO A 27 4.11 -16.89 -15.07
C PRO A 27 4.21 -18.35 -15.52
N VAL A 28 3.25 -19.17 -15.08
CA VAL A 28 3.17 -20.60 -15.38
C VAL A 28 2.26 -20.80 -16.59
N LEU A 29 2.78 -21.44 -17.64
CA LEU A 29 1.98 -21.86 -18.80
C LEU A 29 1.47 -23.28 -18.59
N ILE A 30 0.16 -23.47 -18.74
CA ILE A 30 -0.49 -24.77 -18.60
C ILE A 30 -1.04 -25.19 -19.95
N GLU A 31 -0.70 -26.38 -20.42
CA GLU A 31 -1.24 -26.92 -21.68
C GLU A 31 -2.21 -28.08 -21.43
N ARG A 32 -3.38 -28.01 -22.06
CA ARG A 32 -4.41 -29.05 -21.99
C ARG A 32 -5.13 -29.15 -23.33
N ARG A 33 -5.02 -30.31 -23.99
CA ARG A 33 -5.71 -30.59 -25.26
C ARG A 33 -5.45 -29.52 -26.33
N GLY A 34 -4.20 -29.06 -26.44
CA GLY A 34 -3.80 -28.00 -27.37
C GLY A 34 -4.17 -26.56 -26.94
N VAL A 35 -4.90 -26.38 -25.83
CA VAL A 35 -5.21 -25.07 -25.27
C VAL A 35 -4.17 -24.67 -24.24
N ARG A 36 -3.68 -23.42 -24.33
CA ARG A 36 -2.73 -22.84 -23.38
C ARG A 36 -3.44 -21.89 -22.42
N PHE A 37 -3.23 -22.12 -21.13
CA PHE A 37 -3.68 -21.28 -20.05
C PHE A 37 -2.47 -20.63 -19.38
N VAL A 38 -2.66 -19.44 -18.82
CA VAL A 38 -1.64 -18.73 -18.05
C VAL A 38 -2.14 -18.61 -16.62
N LEU A 39 -1.34 -19.10 -15.68
CA LEU A 39 -1.51 -18.83 -14.26
C LEU A 39 -0.57 -17.68 -13.91
N GLN A 40 -1.16 -16.58 -13.42
CA GLN A 40 -0.46 -15.37 -13.01
C GLN A 40 -1.11 -14.84 -11.74
N ALA A 41 -0.30 -14.35 -10.81
CA ALA A 41 -0.85 -13.63 -9.65
C ALA A 41 -1.40 -12.29 -10.11
N VAL A 42 -2.66 -12.02 -9.76
CA VAL A 42 -3.27 -10.71 -9.93
C VAL A 42 -3.19 -10.02 -8.57
N SER A 43 -2.23 -9.11 -8.43
CA SER A 43 -2.17 -8.22 -7.27
C SER A 43 -3.43 -7.35 -7.26
N ALA A 44 -4.30 -7.54 -6.27
CA ALA A 44 -5.30 -6.54 -5.93
C ALA A 44 -4.52 -5.31 -5.48
N LYS A 45 -4.31 -4.36 -6.41
CA LYS A 45 -3.63 -3.09 -6.11
C LYS A 45 -4.29 -2.56 -4.84
N PRO A 46 -3.56 -2.38 -3.71
CA PRO A 46 -4.19 -1.97 -2.47
C PRO A 46 -4.93 -0.69 -2.77
N ARG A 47 -6.25 -0.72 -2.59
CA ARG A 47 -7.10 0.46 -2.77
C ARG A 47 -6.54 1.50 -1.81
N ARG A 48 -5.82 2.51 -2.34
CA ARG A 48 -5.35 3.64 -1.55
C ARG A 48 -6.58 4.25 -0.91
N THR A 49 -6.85 3.90 0.34
CA THR A 49 -7.79 4.64 1.15
C THR A 49 -7.13 6.00 1.34
N SER A 50 -7.60 7.00 0.60
CA SER A 50 -7.26 8.38 0.93
C SER A 50 -7.75 8.58 2.36
N ARG A 51 -6.82 8.62 3.32
CA ARG A 51 -7.16 8.95 4.70
C ARG A 51 -7.73 10.36 4.65
N ARG A 52 -9.01 10.50 4.99
CA ARG A 52 -9.64 11.81 5.09
C ARG A 52 -8.89 12.59 6.16
N SER A 53 -8.38 13.78 5.82
CA SER A 53 -7.78 14.66 6.83
C SER A 53 -8.83 14.98 7.89
N VAL A 54 -8.51 14.70 9.16
CA VAL A 54 -9.36 15.06 10.30
C VAL A 54 -9.16 16.54 10.66
N ILE A 55 -7.96 17.08 10.38
CA ILE A 55 -7.62 18.48 10.59
C ILE A 55 -7.89 19.22 9.28
N ALA A 56 -8.97 20.01 9.25
CA ALA A 56 -9.35 20.79 8.07
C ALA A 56 -8.49 22.07 7.90
N PHE A 57 -7.97 22.59 9.01
CA PHE A 57 -7.21 23.83 9.04
C PHE A 57 -6.10 23.74 10.08
N MET A 58 -4.90 24.18 9.72
CA MET A 58 -3.74 24.27 10.60
C MET A 58 -3.22 25.71 10.57
N ASP A 59 -3.12 26.34 11.72
CA ASP A 59 -2.54 27.69 11.84
C ASP A 59 -1.07 27.66 11.40
N ARG A 60 -0.63 28.65 10.62
CA ARG A 60 0.76 28.73 10.13
C ARG A 60 1.77 28.78 11.27
N ALA A 61 1.43 29.42 12.39
CA ALA A 61 2.31 29.47 13.56
C ALA A 61 2.52 28.09 14.18
N VAL A 62 1.50 27.22 14.16
CA VAL A 62 1.61 25.81 14.58
C VAL A 62 2.53 25.06 13.62
N ALA A 63 2.29 25.21 12.31
CA ALA A 63 3.09 24.56 11.26
C ALA A 63 4.57 24.97 11.30
N SER A 64 4.86 26.24 11.63
CA SER A 64 6.21 26.81 11.67
C SER A 64 6.89 26.68 13.03
N GLY A 65 6.26 26.03 14.02
CA GLY A 65 6.80 25.93 15.39
C GLY A 65 6.88 27.25 16.15
N GLN A 66 6.22 28.31 15.67
CA GLN A 66 6.24 29.65 16.26
C GLN A 66 5.04 29.87 17.18
N TRP A 67 4.86 28.96 18.12
CA TRP A 67 3.73 28.98 19.05
C TRP A 67 4.17 28.64 20.47
N THR A 68 3.35 29.09 21.41
CA THR A 68 3.52 28.80 22.84
C THR A 68 2.14 28.72 23.50
N TRP A 69 2.15 28.24 24.74
CA TRP A 69 1.01 28.24 25.62
C TRP A 69 1.14 29.37 26.64
N ASN A 70 0.11 30.21 26.76
CA ASN A 70 0.00 31.18 27.85
C ASN A 70 -0.87 30.58 28.95
N TRP A 71 -0.31 30.52 30.15
CA TRP A 71 -1.04 30.09 31.35
C TRP A 71 -1.83 31.27 31.90
N THR A 72 -3.11 31.04 32.16
CA THR A 72 -4.00 31.94 32.90
C THR A 72 -4.45 31.23 34.17
N ALA A 73 -5.03 31.97 35.12
CA ALA A 73 -5.50 31.40 36.39
C ALA A 73 -6.49 30.23 36.24
N LYS A 74 -7.14 30.08 35.07
CA LYS A 74 -8.17 29.05 34.83
C LYS A 74 -7.96 28.21 33.57
N SER A 75 -7.00 28.55 32.71
CA SER A 75 -6.88 27.92 31.39
C SER A 75 -5.51 28.08 30.77
N VAL A 76 -5.27 27.28 29.72
CA VAL A 76 -4.15 27.45 28.80
C VAL A 76 -4.69 27.98 27.48
N GLN A 77 -4.11 29.06 26.99
CA GLN A 77 -4.49 29.68 25.72
C GLN A 77 -3.34 29.63 24.73
N PHE A 78 -3.67 29.32 23.49
CA PHE A 78 -2.71 29.34 22.38
C PHE A 78 -2.23 30.78 22.15
N ALA A 79 -0.91 30.95 22.02
CA ALA A 79 -0.30 32.22 21.66
C ALA A 79 0.72 32.02 20.54
N ARG A 80 0.67 32.90 19.54
CA ARG A 80 1.72 32.95 18.50
C ARG A 80 2.95 33.62 19.09
N ARG A 81 4.13 33.06 18.86
CA ARG A 81 5.39 33.75 19.19
C ARG A 81 5.57 34.89 18.19
N ALA A 82 5.72 36.11 18.69
CA ALA A 82 6.24 37.19 17.87
C ALA A 82 7.73 36.88 17.63
N GLY A 83 8.11 36.58 16.39
CA GLY A 83 9.52 36.48 16.05
C GLY A 83 10.19 37.82 16.36
N SER A 84 11.26 37.81 17.17
CA SER A 84 12.08 39.01 17.33
C SER A 84 12.65 39.38 15.97
N ARG A 85 12.48 40.65 15.58
CA ARG A 85 13.29 41.28 14.54
C ARG A 85 14.73 41.41 15.01
#